data_AF-A0A3A0FVI8-F1
#
_entry.id   AF-A0A3A0FVI8-F1
#
_cell.length_a   1.000
_cell.length_b   1.000
_cell.length_c   1.000
_cell.angle_alpha   90.00
_cell.angle_beta   90.00
_cell.angle_gamma   90.00
#
_symmetry.space_group_name_H-M   'P 1'
#
loop_
_entity.id
_entity.type
_entity.pdbx_description
1 polymer ?
#
loop_
_entity_poly.entity_id
_entity_poly.type
_entity_poly.pdbx_seq_one_letter_code
_entity_poly.pdbx_strand_id
1 'polypeptide(L)'
;MSAIDGARATRLDEHLSDEAVVARVRDGAIHLFELVMRRNNRRIYRAARAILRDDAEAEDVLQQTYVQAFARLDQWKARGGFGAWLTGIAVHEALARLRRRNREAPSDLASDGAPSRERLGADPEREAARGELQRVLEDAIDALPEPLRVVVVLRDVEGLSTAEAAASLSVSEEAVRTRLHRARAALRCVLRGRIGEWDAAFPFFAPRCDRVVAAVLLRIGQTAAP
;
A
#
# COMPACT_ATOMS: atom_id res chain seq x y z
N MET A 1 4.60 -37.99 23.32
CA MET A 1 4.66 -38.16 21.85
C MET A 1 3.55 -37.37 21.14
N SER A 2 3.24 -36.13 21.57
CA SER A 2 2.06 -35.39 21.07
C SER A 2 2.33 -33.89 20.78
N ALA A 3 3.30 -33.25 21.47
CA ALA A 3 3.67 -31.86 21.20
C ALA A 3 4.50 -31.65 19.90
N ILE A 4 5.26 -32.67 19.48
CA ILE A 4 6.13 -32.58 18.29
C ILE A 4 5.31 -32.68 17.00
N ASP A 5 4.22 -33.46 17.00
CA ASP A 5 3.30 -33.55 15.85
C ASP A 5 2.45 -32.28 15.70
N GLY A 6 2.01 -31.66 16.81
CA GLY A 6 1.31 -30.38 16.76
C GLY A 6 2.17 -29.26 16.17
N ALA A 7 3.41 -29.11 16.64
CA ALA A 7 4.33 -28.09 16.11
C ALA A 7 4.78 -28.36 14.66
N ARG A 8 4.76 -29.63 14.23
CA ARG A 8 5.06 -30.03 12.84
C ARG A 8 3.86 -29.79 11.92
N ALA A 9 2.64 -30.04 12.39
CA ALA A 9 1.40 -29.73 11.68
C ALA A 9 1.25 -28.21 11.47
N THR A 10 1.45 -27.40 12.52
CA THR A 10 1.40 -25.93 12.42
C THR A 10 2.40 -25.37 11.39
N ARG A 11 3.63 -25.92 11.34
CA ARG A 11 4.64 -25.53 10.34
C ARG A 11 4.29 -25.96 8.91
N LEU A 12 3.58 -27.08 8.74
CA LEU A 12 3.11 -27.52 7.42
C LEU A 12 1.95 -26.64 6.93
N ASP A 13 1.10 -26.17 7.85
CA ASP A 13 -0.04 -25.31 7.53
C ASP A 13 0.40 -23.90 7.11
N GLU A 14 1.49 -23.37 7.67
CA GLU A 14 2.06 -22.06 7.31
C GLU A 14 2.46 -21.92 5.84
N HIS A 15 2.77 -23.04 5.16
CA HIS A 15 3.17 -23.06 3.74
C HIS A 15 2.03 -23.36 2.77
N LEU A 16 0.81 -23.60 3.26
CA LEU A 16 -0.35 -23.85 2.39
C LEU A 16 -0.64 -22.62 1.52
N SER A 17 -0.93 -22.82 0.24
CA SER A 17 -1.44 -21.72 -0.59
C SER A 17 -2.81 -21.27 -0.08
N ASP A 18 -3.22 -20.03 -0.40
CA ASP A 18 -4.52 -19.52 0.02
C ASP A 18 -5.66 -20.41 -0.52
N GLU A 19 -5.53 -20.93 -1.75
CA GLU A 19 -6.48 -21.89 -2.34
C GLU A 19 -6.61 -23.16 -1.50
N ALA A 20 -5.49 -23.71 -1.03
CA ALA A 20 -5.45 -24.93 -0.24
C ALA A 20 -6.00 -24.72 1.18
N VAL A 21 -5.81 -23.53 1.75
CA VAL A 21 -6.44 -23.14 3.01
C VAL A 21 -7.95 -23.04 2.81
N VAL A 22 -8.41 -22.32 1.77
CA VAL A 22 -9.84 -22.12 1.50
C VAL A 22 -10.56 -23.45 1.29
N ALA A 23 -9.96 -24.38 0.54
CA ALA A 23 -10.53 -25.72 0.35
C ALA A 23 -10.78 -26.43 1.69
N ARG A 24 -9.77 -26.46 2.58
CA ARG A 24 -9.91 -27.09 3.90
C ARG A 24 -10.89 -26.37 4.82
N VAL A 25 -10.96 -25.04 4.74
CA VAL A 25 -11.94 -24.25 5.51
C VAL A 25 -13.37 -24.61 5.08
N ARG A 26 -13.62 -24.80 3.77
CA ARG A 26 -14.91 -25.30 3.26
C ARG A 26 -15.24 -26.71 3.77
N ASP A 27 -14.23 -27.55 3.96
CA ASP A 27 -14.37 -28.89 4.53
C ASP A 27 -14.52 -28.89 6.08
N GLY A 28 -14.61 -27.71 6.70
CA GLY A 28 -14.88 -27.55 8.14
C GLY A 28 -13.66 -27.23 9.00
N ALA A 29 -12.45 -27.14 8.43
CA ALA A 29 -11.25 -26.75 9.16
C ALA A 29 -11.15 -25.22 9.35
N ILE A 30 -12.14 -24.63 10.04
CA ILE A 30 -12.31 -23.17 10.19
C ILE A 30 -11.07 -22.48 10.77
N HIS A 31 -10.36 -23.13 11.70
CA HIS A 31 -9.15 -22.59 12.32
C HIS A 31 -8.05 -22.21 11.30
N LEU A 32 -8.00 -22.88 10.15
CA LEU A 32 -7.02 -22.56 9.11
C LEU A 32 -7.27 -21.21 8.44
N PHE A 33 -8.48 -20.65 8.56
CA PHE A 33 -8.79 -19.32 8.02
C PHE A 33 -7.91 -18.22 8.64
N GLU A 34 -7.44 -18.41 9.88
CA GLU A 34 -6.51 -17.50 10.56
C GLU A 34 -5.22 -17.25 9.74
N LEU A 35 -4.70 -18.26 9.04
CA LEU A 35 -3.50 -18.13 8.22
C LEU A 35 -3.69 -17.08 7.13
N VAL A 36 -4.83 -17.13 6.46
CA VAL A 36 -5.18 -16.22 5.38
C VAL A 36 -5.49 -14.83 5.93
N MET A 37 -6.11 -14.75 7.11
CA MET A 37 -6.28 -13.47 7.83
C MET A 37 -4.92 -12.82 8.08
N ARG A 38 -4.00 -13.51 8.77
CA ARG A 38 -2.67 -12.99 9.11
C ARG A 38 -1.89 -12.50 7.89
N ARG A 39 -1.94 -13.24 6.78
CA ARG A 39 -1.28 -12.87 5.51
C ARG A 39 -1.84 -11.60 4.90
N ASN A 40 -3.15 -11.35 5.04
CA ASN A 40 -3.84 -10.28 4.33
C ASN A 40 -4.23 -9.08 5.21
N ASN A 41 -4.11 -9.18 6.54
CA ASN A 41 -4.51 -8.12 7.48
C ASN A 41 -3.94 -6.76 7.10
N ARG A 42 -2.61 -6.69 6.89
CA ARG A 42 -1.93 -5.44 6.55
C ARG A 42 -2.46 -4.80 5.28
N ARG A 43 -2.70 -5.62 4.25
CA ARG A 43 -3.20 -5.17 2.94
C ARG A 43 -4.60 -4.60 3.06
N ILE A 44 -5.50 -5.34 3.71
CA ILE A 44 -6.90 -4.96 3.84
C ILE A 44 -7.03 -3.70 4.71
N TYR A 45 -6.32 -3.66 5.83
CA TYR A 45 -6.28 -2.47 6.70
C TYR A 45 -5.85 -1.23 5.93
N ARG A 46 -4.72 -1.30 5.20
CA ARG A 46 -4.22 -0.16 4.42
C ARG A 46 -5.18 0.27 3.32
N ALA A 47 -5.82 -0.67 2.64
CA ALA A 47 -6.82 -0.36 1.62
C ALA A 47 -8.04 0.37 2.22
N ALA A 48 -8.58 -0.11 3.34
CA ALA A 48 -9.69 0.53 4.04
C ALA A 48 -9.29 1.92 4.57
N ARG A 49 -8.11 2.03 5.19
CA ARG A 49 -7.58 3.29 5.73
C ARG A 49 -7.33 4.35 4.66
N ALA A 50 -6.93 3.94 3.45
CA ALA A 50 -6.79 4.82 2.30
C ALA A 50 -8.13 5.46 1.88
N ILE A 51 -9.26 4.81 2.15
CA ILE A 51 -10.60 5.30 1.81
C ILE A 51 -11.16 6.14 2.95
N LEU A 52 -11.20 5.59 4.17
CA LEU A 52 -11.96 6.15 5.29
C LEU A 52 -11.22 7.24 6.05
N ARG A 53 -9.89 7.18 6.04
CA ARG A 53 -8.99 8.06 6.79
C ARG A 53 -9.14 8.02 8.32
N ASP A 54 -9.71 6.94 8.84
CA ASP A 54 -9.93 6.67 10.26
C ASP A 54 -9.44 5.25 10.56
N ASP A 55 -8.66 5.08 11.63
CA ASP A 55 -8.03 3.80 11.98
C ASP A 55 -9.05 2.83 12.61
N ALA A 56 -9.95 3.34 13.46
CA ALA A 56 -10.99 2.52 14.08
C ALA A 56 -12.00 2.03 13.04
N GLU A 57 -12.46 2.91 12.14
CA GLU A 57 -13.34 2.49 11.06
C GLU A 57 -12.64 1.52 10.09
N ALA A 58 -11.32 1.67 9.87
CA ALA A 58 -10.56 0.74 9.03
C ALA A 58 -10.44 -0.65 9.68
N GLU A 59 -10.26 -0.72 11.00
CA GLU A 59 -10.30 -1.97 11.75
C GLU A 59 -11.69 -2.62 11.67
N ASP A 60 -12.76 -1.85 11.82
CA ASP A 60 -14.13 -2.36 11.66
C ASP A 60 -14.38 -2.91 10.25
N VAL A 61 -13.86 -2.23 9.21
CA VAL A 61 -13.94 -2.75 7.83
C VAL A 61 -13.14 -4.03 7.68
N LEU A 62 -11.95 -4.12 8.29
CA LEU A 62 -11.13 -5.33 8.27
C LEU A 62 -11.90 -6.52 8.87
N GLN A 63 -12.48 -6.35 10.05
CA GLN A 63 -13.30 -7.37 10.71
C GLN A 63 -14.50 -7.76 9.83
N GLN A 64 -15.26 -6.78 9.36
CA GLN A 64 -16.44 -7.02 8.53
C GLN A 64 -16.07 -7.70 7.21
N THR A 65 -14.92 -7.39 6.63
CA THR A 65 -14.41 -8.04 5.42
C THR A 65 -14.24 -9.53 5.63
N TYR A 66 -13.65 -9.97 6.74
CA TYR A 66 -13.47 -11.38 7.03
C TYR A 66 -14.79 -12.10 7.30
N VAL A 67 -15.72 -11.47 8.02
CA VAL A 67 -17.06 -12.03 8.25
C VAL A 67 -17.78 -12.23 6.91
N GLN A 68 -17.79 -11.22 6.04
CA GLN A 68 -18.42 -11.31 4.72
C GLN A 68 -17.71 -12.31 3.80
N ALA A 69 -16.38 -12.36 3.83
CA ALA A 69 -15.58 -13.29 3.04
C ALA A 69 -15.86 -14.73 3.46
N PHE A 70 -15.92 -15.00 4.78
CA PHE A 70 -16.26 -16.33 5.29
C PHE A 70 -17.68 -16.74 4.89
N ALA A 71 -18.66 -15.83 5.05
CA ALA A 71 -20.05 -16.10 4.65
C ALA A 71 -20.24 -16.36 3.14
N ARG A 72 -19.34 -15.82 2.31
CA ARG A 72 -19.37 -15.96 0.84
C ARG A 72 -18.26 -16.85 0.32
N LEU A 73 -17.62 -17.63 1.19
CA LEU A 73 -16.41 -18.35 0.84
C LEU A 73 -16.65 -19.30 -0.34
N ASP A 74 -17.81 -19.94 -0.42
CA ASP A 74 -18.21 -20.85 -1.52
C ASP A 74 -18.34 -20.16 -2.88
N GLN A 75 -18.57 -18.85 -2.89
CA GLN A 75 -18.72 -18.08 -4.13
C GLN A 75 -17.37 -17.70 -4.74
N TRP A 76 -16.29 -17.80 -3.97
CA TRP A 76 -14.96 -17.53 -4.48
C TRP A 76 -14.56 -18.59 -5.51
N LYS A 77 -14.39 -18.12 -6.75
CA LYS A 77 -13.79 -18.88 -7.85
C LYS A 77 -12.33 -18.43 -7.90
N ALA A 78 -11.38 -19.38 -8.00
CA ALA A 78 -9.93 -19.13 -8.03
C ALA A 78 -9.45 -18.41 -9.31
N ARG A 79 -10.20 -17.40 -9.77
CA ARG A 79 -9.90 -16.50 -10.89
C ARG A 79 -9.25 -15.26 -10.29
N GLY A 80 -7.95 -15.37 -10.00
CA GLY A 80 -7.17 -14.35 -9.29
C GLY A 80 -6.83 -14.77 -7.85
N GLY A 81 -5.94 -14.02 -7.20
CA GLY A 81 -5.50 -14.35 -5.84
C GLY A 81 -6.59 -14.08 -4.79
N PHE A 82 -6.69 -14.95 -3.79
CA PHE A 82 -7.65 -14.79 -2.68
C PHE A 82 -7.50 -13.43 -1.98
N GLY A 83 -6.26 -12.98 -1.77
CA GLY A 83 -5.99 -11.66 -1.21
C GLY A 83 -6.55 -10.49 -2.03
N ALA A 84 -6.57 -10.60 -3.37
CA ALA A 84 -7.19 -9.58 -4.22
C ALA A 84 -8.71 -9.59 -4.09
N TRP A 85 -9.32 -10.77 -3.99
CA TRP A 85 -10.75 -10.91 -3.73
C TRP A 85 -11.16 -10.30 -2.38
N LEU A 86 -10.42 -10.59 -1.31
CA LEU A 86 -10.61 -9.96 0.01
C LEU A 86 -10.49 -8.44 -0.05
N THR A 87 -9.47 -7.94 -0.78
CA THR A 87 -9.26 -6.50 -0.95
C THR A 87 -10.44 -5.85 -1.66
N GLY A 88 -11.01 -6.52 -2.66
CA GLY A 88 -12.25 -6.08 -3.31
C GLY A 88 -13.39 -5.92 -2.31
N ILE A 89 -13.66 -6.92 -1.47
CA ILE A 89 -14.71 -6.84 -0.44
C ILE A 89 -14.49 -5.63 0.47
N ALA A 90 -13.27 -5.45 0.98
CA ALA A 90 -12.92 -4.34 1.87
C ALA A 90 -13.10 -2.97 1.22
N VAL A 91 -12.64 -2.81 -0.02
CA VAL A 91 -12.77 -1.57 -0.79
C VAL A 91 -14.24 -1.21 -1.00
N HIS A 92 -15.09 -2.19 -1.36
CA HIS A 92 -16.52 -1.95 -1.52
C HIS A 92 -17.19 -1.53 -0.21
N GLU A 93 -16.86 -2.19 0.91
CA GLU A 93 -17.40 -1.87 2.23
C GLU A 93 -16.97 -0.46 2.67
N ALA A 94 -15.69 -0.14 2.56
CA ALA A 94 -15.16 1.18 2.90
C ALA A 94 -15.78 2.30 2.03
N LEU A 95 -15.89 2.11 0.71
CA LEU A 95 -16.55 3.06 -0.18
C LEU A 95 -18.05 3.21 0.13
N ALA A 96 -18.72 2.14 0.56
CA ALA A 96 -20.12 2.20 0.99
C ALA A 96 -20.28 3.02 2.27
N ARG A 97 -19.41 2.83 3.26
CA ARG A 97 -19.38 3.62 4.50
C ARG A 97 -19.10 5.09 4.23
N LEU A 98 -18.08 5.41 3.43
CA LEU A 98 -17.76 6.78 3.04
C LEU A 98 -18.95 7.49 2.37
N ARG A 99 -19.65 6.79 1.45
CA ARG A 99 -20.85 7.32 0.79
C ARG A 99 -22.04 7.51 1.73
N ARG A 100 -22.18 6.70 2.79
CA ARG A 100 -23.20 6.93 3.84
C ARG A 100 -22.86 8.18 4.64
N ARG A 101 -21.63 8.27 5.14
CA ARG A 101 -21.13 9.43 5.88
C ARG A 101 -21.33 10.75 5.14
N ASN A 102 -20.98 10.79 3.86
CA ASN A 102 -21.14 11.99 3.03
C ASN A 102 -22.61 12.39 2.76
N ARG A 103 -23.57 11.46 2.89
CA ARG A 103 -25.00 11.74 2.73
C ARG A 103 -25.65 12.22 4.04
N GLU A 104 -25.12 11.77 5.17
CA GLU A 104 -25.65 12.06 6.51
C GLU A 104 -25.07 13.34 7.11
N ALA A 105 -23.92 13.82 6.60
CA ALA A 105 -23.41 15.15 6.89
C ALA A 105 -24.31 16.21 6.23
N PRO A 106 -24.90 17.16 6.98
CA PRO A 106 -25.64 18.28 6.40
C PRO A 106 -24.76 19.02 5.39
N SER A 107 -25.34 19.36 4.24
CA SER A 107 -24.70 20.13 3.16
C SER A 107 -24.49 21.59 3.59
N ASP A 108 -23.62 21.80 4.58
CA ASP A 108 -22.94 23.07 4.76
C ASP A 108 -21.44 22.76 4.85
N LEU A 109 -20.71 23.39 3.93
CA LEU A 109 -19.28 23.28 3.70
C LEU A 109 -18.88 22.09 2.80
N ALA A 110 -18.48 22.45 1.58
CA ALA A 110 -17.32 21.86 0.95
C ALA A 110 -16.15 21.96 1.94
N SER A 111 -16.09 21.00 2.85
CA SER A 111 -15.03 20.91 3.85
C SER A 111 -13.83 20.33 3.13
N ASP A 112 -12.92 21.23 2.75
CA ASP A 112 -11.47 21.00 2.72
C ASP A 112 -10.96 20.70 4.15
N GLY A 113 -11.68 19.82 4.87
CA GLY A 113 -11.37 19.38 6.21
C GLY A 113 -10.42 18.21 6.10
N ALA A 114 -9.13 18.49 6.26
CA ALA A 114 -8.20 17.47 6.72
C ALA A 114 -8.80 16.86 8.00
N PRO A 115 -9.07 15.55 8.06
CA PRO A 115 -9.52 14.91 9.29
C PRO A 115 -8.45 15.13 10.35
N SER A 116 -8.91 15.52 11.54
CA SER A 116 -8.11 15.71 12.74
C SER A 116 -7.23 14.49 13.00
N ARG A 117 -5.92 14.72 13.08
CA ARG A 117 -4.91 13.70 13.31
C ARG A 117 -4.79 13.44 14.81
N GLU A 118 -5.59 12.53 15.36
CA GLU A 118 -5.21 11.87 16.62
C GLU A 118 -4.29 10.70 16.29
N ARG A 119 -3.00 10.90 16.55
CA ARG A 119 -1.95 9.90 16.37
C ARG A 119 -1.67 9.27 17.73
N LEU A 120 -2.11 8.03 17.91
CA LEU A 120 -1.66 7.21 19.04
C LEU A 120 -0.34 6.52 18.68
N GLY A 121 0.75 7.02 19.28
CA GLY A 121 1.99 6.28 19.57
C GLY A 121 3.01 6.08 18.43
N ALA A 122 4.13 6.82 18.47
CA ALA A 122 5.40 6.37 17.92
C ALA A 122 6.56 6.81 18.83
N ASP A 123 7.47 5.87 19.09
CA ASP A 123 8.55 5.84 20.10
C ASP A 123 9.77 6.72 19.67
N PRO A 124 10.39 7.55 20.55
CA PRO A 124 11.10 8.76 20.09
C PRO A 124 12.56 8.59 19.63
N GLU A 125 13.25 7.52 20.00
CA GLU A 125 14.72 7.39 19.95
C GLU A 125 15.45 7.24 18.58
N ARG A 126 14.98 6.27 17.77
CA ARG A 126 15.80 5.58 16.75
C ARG A 126 15.23 5.63 15.33
N GLU A 127 14.04 6.21 15.16
CA GLU A 127 13.28 6.27 13.91
C GLU A 127 13.32 7.63 13.20
N ALA A 128 14.05 8.62 13.74
CA ALA A 128 13.90 10.03 13.35
C ALA A 128 14.13 10.33 11.85
N ALA A 129 15.19 9.81 11.21
CA ALA A 129 15.52 10.15 9.81
C ALA A 129 14.81 9.26 8.76
N ARG A 130 14.63 7.97 9.05
CA ARG A 130 13.90 7.04 8.15
C ARG A 130 12.38 7.24 8.26
N GLY A 131 11.92 7.54 9.48
CA GLY A 131 10.53 7.90 9.77
C GLY A 131 10.14 9.24 9.17
N GLU A 132 11.08 10.19 9.01
CA GLU A 132 10.76 11.48 8.40
C GLU A 132 10.43 11.35 6.90
N LEU A 133 11.24 10.64 6.11
CA LEU A 133 10.94 10.40 4.70
C LEU A 133 9.66 9.56 4.52
N GLN A 134 9.47 8.55 5.37
CA GLN A 134 8.27 7.73 5.34
C GLN A 134 7.02 8.55 5.68
N ARG A 135 7.09 9.40 6.71
CA ARG A 135 6.01 10.35 7.06
C ARG A 135 5.72 11.33 5.93
N VAL A 136 6.75 11.84 5.26
CA VAL A 136 6.58 12.74 4.10
C VAL A 136 5.81 12.04 2.98
N LEU A 137 6.12 10.77 2.72
CA LEU A 137 5.40 9.99 1.72
C LEU A 137 3.96 9.67 2.15
N GLU A 138 3.75 9.28 3.42
CA GLU A 138 2.43 9.03 3.99
C GLU A 138 1.56 10.30 3.92
N ASP A 139 2.08 11.45 4.35
CA ASP A 139 1.44 12.76 4.22
C ASP A 139 1.05 13.08 2.78
N ALA A 140 1.97 12.84 1.83
CA ALA A 140 1.76 13.13 0.42
C ALA A 140 0.68 12.24 -0.19
N ILE A 141 0.64 10.95 0.19
CA ILE A 141 -0.40 10.00 -0.22
C ILE A 141 -1.74 10.42 0.38
N ASP A 142 -1.78 10.75 1.68
CA ASP A 142 -3.00 11.18 2.37
C ASP A 142 -3.61 12.45 1.80
N ALA A 143 -2.79 13.37 1.28
CA ALA A 143 -3.22 14.61 0.65
C ALA A 143 -3.85 14.41 -0.74
N LEU A 144 -3.68 13.24 -1.37
CA LEU A 144 -4.31 12.98 -2.67
C LEU A 144 -5.83 12.91 -2.56
N PRO A 145 -6.57 13.33 -3.60
CA PRO A 145 -7.99 13.00 -3.74
C PRO A 145 -8.22 11.49 -3.62
N GLU A 146 -9.31 11.08 -2.97
CA GLU A 146 -9.64 9.67 -2.67
C GLU A 146 -9.45 8.73 -3.88
N PRO A 147 -9.98 9.02 -5.08
CA PRO A 147 -9.84 8.10 -6.22
C PRO A 147 -8.40 7.89 -6.69
N LEU A 148 -7.51 8.85 -6.39
CA LEU A 148 -6.08 8.78 -6.71
C LEU A 148 -5.32 8.04 -5.58
N ARG A 149 -5.62 8.38 -4.33
CA ARG A 149 -5.01 7.78 -3.14
C ARG A 149 -5.19 6.27 -3.11
N VAL A 150 -6.43 5.80 -3.29
CA VAL A 150 -6.76 4.38 -3.23
C VAL A 150 -6.04 3.60 -4.33
N VAL A 151 -5.98 4.14 -5.55
CA VAL A 151 -5.26 3.50 -6.67
C VAL A 151 -3.76 3.37 -6.38
N VAL A 152 -3.13 4.39 -5.78
CA VAL A 152 -1.71 4.31 -5.36
C VAL A 152 -1.51 3.23 -4.31
N VAL A 153 -2.36 3.18 -3.29
CA VAL A 153 -2.24 2.15 -2.24
C VAL A 153 -2.40 0.74 -2.81
N LEU A 154 -3.40 0.50 -3.65
CA LEU A 154 -3.60 -0.83 -4.24
C LEU A 154 -2.46 -1.23 -5.18
N ARG A 155 -1.95 -0.33 -6.03
CA ARG A 155 -0.97 -0.65 -7.07
C ARG A 155 0.48 -0.57 -6.60
N ASP A 156 0.84 0.52 -5.94
CA ASP A 156 2.24 0.84 -5.62
C ASP A 156 2.63 0.37 -4.22
N VAL A 157 1.69 0.32 -3.27
CA VAL A 157 1.96 -0.15 -1.89
C VAL A 157 1.68 -1.64 -1.73
N GLU A 158 0.54 -2.11 -2.22
CA GLU A 158 0.08 -3.50 -2.03
C GLU A 158 0.39 -4.44 -3.20
N GLY A 159 0.84 -3.87 -4.33
CA GLY A 159 1.34 -4.62 -5.48
C GLY A 159 0.28 -5.36 -6.30
N LEU A 160 -1.01 -5.04 -6.17
CA LEU A 160 -2.06 -5.64 -7.00
C LEU A 160 -1.81 -5.32 -8.46
N SER A 161 -2.19 -6.20 -9.39
CA SER A 161 -2.19 -5.92 -10.82
C SER A 161 -3.20 -4.83 -11.21
N THR A 162 -3.07 -4.26 -12.42
CA THR A 162 -4.06 -3.28 -12.93
C THR A 162 -5.45 -3.88 -13.00
N ALA A 163 -5.57 -5.14 -13.44
CA ALA A 163 -6.82 -5.86 -13.54
C ALA A 163 -7.46 -6.10 -12.15
N GLU A 164 -6.68 -6.53 -11.16
CA GLU A 164 -7.17 -6.74 -9.79
C GLU A 164 -7.61 -5.44 -9.12
N ALA A 165 -6.85 -4.36 -9.31
CA ALA A 165 -7.23 -3.04 -8.80
C ALA A 165 -8.51 -2.52 -9.46
N ALA A 166 -8.65 -2.70 -10.78
CA ALA A 166 -9.84 -2.34 -11.54
C ALA A 166 -11.09 -3.09 -11.05
N ALA A 167 -10.95 -4.40 -10.84
CA ALA A 167 -12.01 -5.23 -10.29
C ALA A 167 -12.38 -4.83 -8.85
N SER A 168 -11.38 -4.55 -8.01
CA SER A 168 -11.60 -4.14 -6.61
C SER A 168 -12.33 -2.79 -6.50
N LEU A 169 -12.05 -1.88 -7.42
CA LEU A 169 -12.64 -0.53 -7.46
C LEU A 169 -13.91 -0.45 -8.31
N SER A 170 -14.32 -1.53 -8.98
CA SER A 170 -15.42 -1.54 -9.95
C SER A 170 -15.29 -0.45 -11.03
N VAL A 171 -14.09 -0.30 -11.61
CA VAL A 171 -13.80 0.65 -12.71
C VAL A 171 -13.02 -0.03 -13.84
N SER A 172 -12.85 0.65 -14.98
CA SER A 172 -12.04 0.12 -16.08
C SER A 172 -10.53 0.13 -15.75
N GLU A 173 -9.78 -0.80 -16.35
CA GLU A 173 -8.31 -0.80 -16.23
C GLU A 173 -7.68 0.50 -16.76
N GLU A 174 -8.27 1.09 -17.79
CA GLU A 174 -7.84 2.38 -18.33
C GLU A 174 -8.00 3.50 -17.29
N ALA A 175 -9.13 3.53 -16.57
CA ALA A 175 -9.32 4.48 -15.49
C ALA A 175 -8.27 4.29 -14.38
N VAL A 176 -7.91 3.05 -14.04
CA VAL A 176 -6.82 2.77 -13.09
C VAL A 176 -5.49 3.31 -13.59
N ARG A 177 -5.12 3.05 -14.85
CA ARG A 177 -3.86 3.56 -15.44
C ARG A 177 -3.80 5.09 -15.40
N THR A 178 -4.87 5.76 -15.82
CA THR A 178 -4.95 7.23 -15.84
C THR A 178 -4.90 7.81 -14.43
N ARG A 179 -5.64 7.23 -13.47
CA ARG A 179 -5.60 7.66 -12.06
C ARG A 179 -4.22 7.46 -11.47
N LEU A 180 -3.57 6.32 -11.69
CA LEU A 180 -2.22 6.05 -11.19
C LEU A 180 -1.20 7.02 -11.76
N HIS A 181 -1.27 7.31 -13.06
CA HIS A 181 -0.39 8.30 -13.69
C HIS A 181 -0.55 9.69 -13.06
N ARG A 182 -1.80 10.15 -12.90
CA ARG A 182 -2.12 11.44 -12.25
C ARG A 182 -1.67 11.48 -10.79
N ALA A 183 -1.89 10.40 -10.05
CA ALA A 183 -1.50 10.29 -8.65
C ALA A 183 0.02 10.38 -8.49
N ARG A 184 0.80 9.65 -9.31
CA ARG A 184 2.26 9.74 -9.32
C ARG A 184 2.76 11.13 -9.71
N ALA A 185 2.09 11.80 -10.65
CA ALA A 185 2.41 13.18 -10.99
C ALA A 185 2.19 14.15 -9.81
N ALA A 186 1.07 14.01 -9.10
CA ALA A 186 0.77 14.79 -7.91
C ALA A 186 1.77 14.52 -6.77
N LEU A 187 2.10 13.24 -6.51
CA LEU A 187 3.13 12.87 -5.53
C LEU A 187 4.49 13.47 -5.85
N ARG A 188 4.93 13.41 -7.13
CA ARG A 188 6.18 14.07 -7.54
C ARG A 188 6.16 15.58 -7.26
N CYS A 189 5.03 16.25 -7.48
CA CYS A 189 4.90 17.68 -7.20
C CYS A 189 5.06 17.98 -5.69
N VAL A 190 4.35 17.23 -4.85
CA VAL A 190 4.42 17.37 -3.38
C VAL A 190 5.83 17.06 -2.86
N LEU A 191 6.43 15.98 -3.33
CA LEU A 191 7.78 15.58 -2.92
C LEU A 191 8.84 16.57 -3.41
N ARG A 192 8.69 17.16 -4.60
CA ARG A 192 9.57 18.24 -5.08
C ARG A 192 9.57 19.44 -4.13
N GLY A 193 8.41 19.85 -3.66
CA GLY A 193 8.29 20.96 -2.70
C GLY A 193 8.86 20.65 -1.32
N ARG A 194 8.85 19.39 -0.89
CA ARG A 194 9.35 18.98 0.45
C ARG A 194 10.82 18.60 0.49
N ILE A 195 11.38 18.05 -0.59
CA ILE A 195 12.78 17.57 -0.63
C ILE A 195 13.76 18.70 -1.02
N GLY A 196 13.28 19.86 -1.47
CA GLY A 196 14.12 21.02 -1.79
C GLY A 196 14.86 20.89 -3.12
N GLU A 197 16.08 21.41 -3.20
CA GLU A 197 16.91 21.41 -4.42
C GLU A 197 17.36 20.00 -4.81
N TRP A 198 16.88 19.53 -5.96
CA TRP A 198 17.21 18.20 -6.49
C TRP A 198 18.69 18.09 -6.87
N ASP A 199 19.34 19.22 -7.16
CA ASP A 199 20.78 19.31 -7.41
C ASP A 199 21.60 18.93 -6.17
N ALA A 200 21.08 19.16 -4.97
CA ALA A 200 21.74 18.73 -3.73
C ALA A 200 21.68 17.21 -3.52
N ALA A 201 20.74 16.50 -4.16
CA ALA A 201 20.64 15.04 -4.08
C ALA A 201 21.65 14.33 -5.00
N PHE A 202 22.10 14.99 -6.08
CA PHE A 202 23.16 14.51 -6.97
C PHE A 202 24.25 15.58 -7.14
N PRO A 203 25.00 15.91 -6.08
CA PRO A 203 25.98 16.98 -6.15
C PRO A 203 27.09 16.60 -7.13
N PHE A 204 27.41 17.50 -8.05
CA PHE A 204 28.57 17.37 -8.91
C PHE A 204 29.83 17.60 -8.06
N PHE A 205 30.53 16.52 -7.72
CA PHE A 205 31.75 16.59 -6.92
C PHE A 205 32.93 17.13 -7.75
N ALA A 206 33.04 18.46 -7.82
CA ALA A 206 34.14 19.19 -8.46
C ALA A 206 35.56 18.70 -8.11
N PRO A 207 35.89 18.23 -6.88
CA PRO A 207 37.23 17.71 -6.57
C PRO A 207 37.64 16.46 -7.37
N ARG A 208 36.69 15.70 -7.94
CA ARG A 208 36.99 14.60 -8.87
C ARG A 208 37.38 15.13 -10.25
N CYS A 209 36.93 16.33 -10.62
CA CYS A 209 37.24 16.94 -11.91
C CYS A 209 38.71 17.30 -12.01
N ASP A 210 39.33 17.84 -10.96
CA ASP A 210 40.76 18.18 -10.99
C ASP A 210 41.63 16.94 -11.25
N ARG A 211 41.27 15.80 -10.64
CA ARG A 211 41.94 14.53 -10.86
C ARG A 211 41.73 14.00 -12.28
N VAL A 212 40.51 14.10 -12.81
CA VAL A 212 40.18 13.68 -14.18
C VAL A 212 40.87 14.57 -15.20
N VAL A 213 40.87 15.89 -14.99
CA VAL A 213 41.55 16.88 -15.84
C VAL A 213 43.05 16.64 -15.84
N ALA A 214 43.68 16.47 -14.67
CA ALA A 214 45.10 16.17 -14.57
C ALA A 214 45.46 14.85 -15.29
N ALA A 215 44.66 13.80 -15.11
CA ALA A 215 44.88 12.52 -15.79
C ALA A 215 44.73 12.61 -17.31
N VAL A 216 43.75 13.39 -17.81
CA VAL A 216 43.54 13.62 -19.24
C VAL A 216 44.69 14.44 -19.84
N LEU A 217 45.12 15.51 -19.17
CA LEU A 217 46.24 16.34 -19.63
C LEU A 217 47.56 15.56 -19.69
N LEU A 218 47.83 14.68 -18.70
CA LEU A 218 48.98 13.79 -18.73
C LEU A 218 48.95 12.84 -19.94
N ARG A 219 47.77 12.30 -20.27
CA ARG A 219 47.59 11.36 -21.38
C ARG A 219 47.69 12.04 -22.74
N ILE A 220 47.18 13.27 -22.86
CA ILE A 220 47.40 14.12 -24.06
C ILE A 220 48.89 14.41 -24.23
N GLY A 221 49.61 14.77 -23.16
CA GLY A 221 51.06 15.02 -23.19
C GLY A 221 51.87 13.79 -23.62
N GLN A 222 51.46 12.58 -23.23
CA GLN A 222 52.07 11.32 -23.66
C GLN A 222 51.77 10.96 -25.13
N THR A 223 50.64 11.43 -25.66
CA THR A 223 50.22 11.16 -27.05
C THR A 223 50.79 12.20 -28.03
N ALA A 224 51.15 13.38 -27.53
CA ALA A 224 51.73 14.49 -28.30
C ALA A 224 53.27 14.52 -28.27
N ALA A 225 53.92 13.59 -27.56
CA ALA A 225 55.36 13.40 -27.64
C ALA A 225 55.71 12.68 -28.97
N PRO A 226 56.63 13.22 -29.79
CA PRO A 226 56.97 12.68 -31.11
C PRO A 226 57.73 11.34 -31.04
#